data_AF-A0A924SMQ8-F1
#
_entry.id   AF-A0A924SMQ8-F1
#
_cell.length_a   1.000
_cell.length_b   1.000
_cell.length_c   1.000
_cell.angle_alpha   90.00
_cell.angle_beta   90.00
_cell.angle_gamma   90.00
#
_symmetry.space_group_name_H-M   'P 1'
#
loop_
_entity.id
_entity.type
_entity.pdbx_description
1 polymer ?
#
loop_
_entity_poly.entity_id
_entity_poly.type
_entity_poly.pdbx_seq_one_letter_code
_entity_poly.pdbx_strand_id
1 'polypeptide(L)'
;MQKRHFLRASALAITAFAATYSIAQDNTFKIGLILPMTGQQASTGRQIEAAVRLYMAQNGDTVAGKKIQLIVKDDTSIPDVTKRMAQELVVNDKV
;
A
#
# COMPACT_ATOMS: atom_id res chain seq x y z
N MET A 1 -49.71 1.73 -22.62
CA MET A 1 -49.02 2.25 -21.41
C MET A 1 -47.95 1.28 -20.87
N GLN A 2 -48.22 -0.03 -20.78
CA GLN A 2 -47.29 -1.06 -20.27
C GLN A 2 -45.85 -1.03 -20.86
N LYS A 3 -45.69 -0.86 -22.19
CA LYS A 3 -44.37 -0.81 -22.84
C LYS A 3 -43.48 0.38 -22.41
N ARG A 4 -44.10 1.52 -22.07
CA ARG A 4 -43.38 2.71 -21.56
C ARG A 4 -42.91 2.52 -20.12
N HIS A 5 -43.67 1.76 -19.31
CA HIS A 5 -43.24 1.40 -17.96
C HIS A 5 -42.12 0.36 -18.00
N PHE A 6 -42.20 -0.61 -18.92
CA PHE A 6 -41.14 -1.60 -19.12
C PHE A 6 -39.81 -0.97 -19.54
N LEU A 7 -39.83 -0.02 -20.50
CA LEU A 7 -38.62 0.72 -20.91
C LEU A 7 -38.03 1.56 -19.76
N ARG A 8 -38.87 2.18 -18.95
CA ARG A 8 -38.42 2.98 -17.79
C ARG A 8 -37.83 2.10 -16.69
N ALA A 9 -38.43 0.95 -16.42
CA ALA A 9 -37.93 0.01 -15.42
C ALA A 9 -36.59 -0.61 -15.83
N SER A 10 -36.42 -0.96 -17.11
CA SER A 10 -35.16 -1.48 -17.64
C SER A 10 -34.05 -0.43 -17.65
N ALA A 11 -34.36 0.83 -17.98
CA ALA A 11 -33.41 1.93 -17.86
C ALA A 11 -32.94 2.17 -16.41
N LEU A 12 -33.88 2.14 -15.44
CA LEU A 12 -33.54 2.29 -14.02
C LEU A 12 -32.65 1.14 -13.52
N ALA A 13 -32.92 -0.09 -13.95
CA ALA A 13 -32.15 -1.27 -13.57
C ALA A 13 -30.69 -1.20 -14.07
N ILE A 14 -30.47 -0.68 -15.28
CA ILE A 14 -29.11 -0.50 -15.84
C ILE A 14 -28.35 0.57 -15.04
N THR A 15 -28.98 1.69 -14.70
CA THR A 15 -28.33 2.74 -13.89
C THR A 15 -28.02 2.29 -12.46
N ALA A 16 -28.86 1.43 -11.86
CA ALA A 16 -28.61 0.87 -10.54
C ALA A 16 -27.42 -0.11 -10.54
N PHE A 17 -27.24 -0.87 -11.62
CA PHE A 17 -26.09 -1.78 -11.78
C PHE A 17 -24.78 -1.06 -12.12
N ALA A 18 -24.84 0.13 -12.73
CA ALA A 18 -23.64 0.92 -13.02
C ALA A 18 -23.06 1.61 -11.78
N ALA A 19 -23.86 1.82 -10.73
CA ALA A 19 -23.45 2.52 -9.51
C ALA A 19 -22.60 1.68 -8.53
N THR A 20 -22.44 0.37 -8.77
CA THR A 20 -21.70 -0.54 -7.86
C THR A 20 -20.24 -0.71 -8.22
N TYR A 21 -19.76 -0.16 -9.33
CA TYR A 21 -18.34 -0.20 -9.69
C TYR A 21 -17.58 0.96 -9.05
N SER A 22 -17.43 0.92 -7.72
CA SER A 22 -16.31 1.66 -7.12
C SER A 22 -15.03 0.93 -7.53
N ILE A 23 -14.27 1.52 -8.44
CA ILE A 23 -12.88 1.11 -8.66
C ILE A 23 -12.15 1.49 -7.38
N ALA A 24 -12.05 0.54 -6.44
CA ALA A 24 -11.23 0.71 -5.27
C ALA A 24 -9.79 0.91 -5.77
N GLN A 25 -9.31 2.16 -5.72
CA GLN A 25 -7.89 2.41 -5.86
C GLN A 25 -7.15 1.53 -4.86
N ASP A 26 -6.00 0.99 -5.27
CA ASP A 26 -5.12 0.15 -4.45
C ASP A 26 -5.13 0.67 -3.01
N ASN A 27 -5.78 -0.08 -2.12
CA ASN A 27 -6.14 0.39 -0.78
C ASN A 27 -4.95 0.26 0.18
N THR A 28 -3.75 0.51 -0.35
CA THR A 28 -2.48 0.36 0.33
C THR A 28 -1.77 1.71 0.43
N PHE A 29 -1.19 1.95 1.58
CA PHE A 29 -0.28 3.05 1.84
C PHE A 29 1.12 2.46 2.05
N LYS A 30 2.01 2.65 1.08
CA LYS A 30 3.32 2.01 1.09
C LYS A 30 4.31 2.84 1.91
N ILE A 31 5.13 2.16 2.71
CA ILE A 31 6.22 2.74 3.48
C ILE A 31 7.49 1.96 3.14
N GLY A 32 8.42 2.63 2.48
CA GLY A 32 9.76 2.12 2.18
C GLY A 32 10.70 2.32 3.36
N LEU A 33 11.40 1.27 3.76
CA LEU A 33 12.33 1.27 4.89
C LEU A 33 13.68 0.72 4.43
N ILE A 34 14.67 1.61 4.29
CA ILE A 34 16.04 1.22 3.94
C ILE A 34 16.82 1.05 5.24
N LEU A 35 17.26 -0.17 5.51
CA LEU A 35 17.94 -0.52 6.75
C LEU A 35 19.10 -1.48 6.46
N PRO A 36 20.14 -1.48 7.31
CA PRO A 36 21.17 -2.51 7.24
C PRO A 36 20.62 -3.81 7.82
N MET A 37 20.15 -4.71 6.96
CA MET A 37 19.60 -6.00 7.36
C MET A 37 20.69 -7.08 7.45
N THR A 38 21.84 -6.82 6.83
CA THR A 38 23.05 -7.64 6.89
C THR A 38 24.28 -6.80 7.29
N GLY A 39 25.41 -7.47 7.52
CA GLY A 39 26.67 -6.83 7.92
C GLY A 39 26.74 -6.46 9.41
N GLN A 40 27.65 -5.55 9.75
CA GLN A 40 27.97 -5.20 11.14
C GLN A 40 26.80 -4.55 11.90
N GLN A 41 25.90 -3.88 11.18
CA GLN A 41 24.76 -3.18 11.78
C GLN A 41 23.42 -3.93 11.62
N ALA A 42 23.47 -5.21 11.26
CA ALA A 42 22.29 -6.04 11.02
C ALA A 42 21.34 -6.13 12.22
N SER A 43 21.88 -6.15 13.45
CA SER A 43 21.08 -6.15 14.67
C SER A 43 20.25 -4.87 14.81
N THR A 44 20.85 -3.72 14.51
CA THR A 44 20.18 -2.41 14.52
C THR A 44 19.06 -2.37 13.51
N GLY A 45 19.30 -2.78 12.26
CA GLY A 45 18.25 -2.82 11.22
C GLY A 45 17.07 -3.70 11.63
N ARG A 46 17.33 -4.92 12.13
CA ARG A 46 16.26 -5.82 12.60
C ARG A 46 15.50 -5.26 13.80
N GLN A 47 16.16 -4.55 14.72
CA GLN A 47 15.49 -3.90 15.85
C GLN A 47 14.57 -2.77 15.39
N ILE A 48 14.99 -1.97 14.41
CA ILE A 48 14.15 -0.91 13.83
C ILE A 48 12.93 -1.53 13.12
N GLU A 49 13.11 -2.56 12.28
CA GLU A 49 11.99 -3.24 11.63
C GLU A 49 11.00 -3.81 12.65
N ALA A 50 11.51 -4.47 13.69
CA ALA A 50 10.69 -5.02 14.76
C ALA A 50 9.90 -3.93 15.51
N ALA A 51 10.51 -2.76 15.76
CA ALA A 51 9.84 -1.63 16.41
C ALA A 51 8.70 -1.07 15.55
N VAL A 52 8.90 -0.91 14.24
CA VAL A 52 7.85 -0.45 13.32
C VAL A 52 6.69 -1.45 13.29
N ARG A 53 6.99 -2.75 13.20
CA ARG A 53 5.96 -3.81 13.22
C ARG A 53 5.21 -3.85 14.56
N LEU A 54 5.91 -3.67 15.66
CA LEU A 54 5.31 -3.61 16.99
C LEU A 54 4.36 -2.42 17.10
N TYR A 55 4.76 -1.24 16.61
CA TYR A 55 3.90 -0.07 16.60
C TYR A 55 2.60 -0.32 15.84
N MET A 56 2.70 -0.94 14.65
CA MET A 56 1.53 -1.32 13.84
C MET A 56 0.66 -2.35 14.54
N ALA A 57 1.25 -3.32 15.25
CA ALA A 57 0.50 -4.30 16.02
C ALA A 57 -0.26 -3.66 17.20
N GLN A 58 0.31 -2.62 17.83
CA GLN A 58 -0.29 -1.94 18.97
C GLN A 58 -1.33 -0.88 18.59
N ASN A 59 -1.12 -0.17 17.48
CA ASN A 59 -1.90 1.01 17.10
C ASN A 59 -2.78 0.77 15.87
N GLY A 60 -2.71 -0.42 15.29
CA GLY A 60 -3.31 -0.73 14.00
C GLY A 60 -2.38 -0.38 12.83
N ASP A 61 -2.71 -0.96 11.69
CA ASP A 61 -1.91 -0.92 10.47
C ASP A 61 -2.67 -0.23 9.34
N THR A 62 -3.48 0.76 9.69
CA THR A 62 -4.21 1.59 8.72
C THR A 62 -3.96 3.07 8.97
N VAL A 63 -3.89 3.85 7.88
CA VAL A 63 -3.79 5.30 7.93
C VAL A 63 -4.69 5.90 6.85
N ALA A 64 -5.51 6.87 7.22
CA ALA A 64 -6.51 7.47 6.31
C ALA A 64 -7.38 6.43 5.57
N GLY A 65 -7.73 5.33 6.24
CA GLY A 65 -8.54 4.24 5.66
C GLY A 65 -7.78 3.26 4.76
N LYS A 66 -6.49 3.47 4.52
CA LYS A 66 -5.63 2.59 3.71
C LYS A 66 -4.78 1.67 4.56
N LYS A 67 -4.57 0.43 4.11
CA LYS A 67 -3.72 -0.56 4.78
C LYS A 67 -2.24 -0.21 4.57
N ILE A 68 -1.44 -0.20 5.62
CA ILE A 68 -0.01 0.05 5.52
C ILE A 68 0.69 -1.18 4.93
N GLN A 69 1.54 -0.98 3.92
CA GLN A 69 2.45 -1.98 3.38
C GLN A 69 3.90 -1.54 3.63
N LEU A 70 4.62 -2.31 4.45
CA LEU A 70 6.06 -2.09 4.66
C LEU A 70 6.89 -2.78 3.58
N ILE A 71 7.83 -2.04 2.99
CA ILE A 71 8.78 -2.54 2.00
C ILE A 71 10.18 -2.29 2.54
N VAL A 72 10.85 -3.36 2.96
CA VAL A 72 12.19 -3.29 3.54
C VAL A 72 13.24 -3.55 2.46
N LYS A 73 14.26 -2.70 2.37
CA LYS A 73 15.41 -2.86 1.47
C LYS A 73 16.69 -2.89 2.30
N ASP A 74 17.55 -3.88 2.03
CA ASP A 74 18.87 -3.99 2.67
C ASP A 74 19.90 -3.15 1.92
N ASP A 75 20.49 -2.16 2.59
CA ASP A 75 21.57 -1.36 2.03
C ASP A 75 22.96 -1.80 2.43
N THR A 76 23.08 -2.81 3.29
CA THR A 76 24.35 -3.35 3.80
C THR A 76 25.24 -2.30 4.49
N SER A 77 24.70 -1.16 4.91
CA SER A 77 25.44 0.03 5.39
C SER A 77 26.38 0.66 4.35
N ILE A 78 26.09 0.52 3.05
CA ILE A 78 26.89 1.08 1.96
C ILE A 78 26.13 2.24 1.29
N PRO A 79 26.65 3.49 1.30
CA PRO A 79 25.95 4.66 0.78
C PRO A 79 25.47 4.54 -0.68
N ASP A 80 26.29 3.95 -1.56
CA ASP A 80 25.93 3.76 -2.97
C ASP A 80 24.75 2.78 -3.13
N VAL A 81 24.68 1.76 -2.26
CA VAL A 81 23.56 0.82 -2.23
C VAL A 81 22.32 1.54 -1.68
N THR A 82 22.45 2.33 -0.62
CA THR A 82 21.35 3.15 -0.06
C THR A 82 20.71 4.02 -1.14
N LYS A 83 21.51 4.72 -1.96
CA LYS A 83 21.01 5.54 -3.07
C LYS A 83 20.22 4.72 -4.09
N ARG A 84 20.73 3.55 -4.49
CA ARG A 84 20.05 2.66 -5.43
C ARG A 84 18.74 2.12 -4.87
N MET A 85 18.71 1.72 -3.60
CA MET A 85 17.50 1.26 -2.91
C MET A 85 16.43 2.36 -2.82
N ALA A 86 16.83 3.60 -2.54
CA ALA A 86 15.92 4.73 -2.54
C ALA A 86 15.31 4.98 -3.93
N GLN A 87 16.12 4.91 -4.98
CA GLN A 87 15.63 5.02 -6.35
C GLN A 87 14.66 3.89 -6.72
N GLU A 88 14.98 2.65 -6.33
CA GLU A 88 14.11 1.50 -6.57
C GLU A 88 12.76 1.65 -5.87
N LEU A 89 12.74 2.10 -4.61
CA LEU A 89 11.51 2.32 -3.85
C LEU A 89 10.59 3.35 -4.53
N VAL A 90 11.15 4.45 -5.02
CA VAL A 90 10.37 5.51 -5.69
C VAL A 90 9.92 5.07 -7.08
N VAL A 91 10.83 4.49 -7.87
CA VAL A 91 10.58 4.21 -9.29
C VAL A 91 9.75 2.94 -9.47
N ASN A 92 10.06 1.86 -8.76
CA ASN A 92 9.42 0.57 -8.94
C ASN A 92 8.30 0.35 -7.93
N ASP A 93 8.58 0.58 -6.65
CA ASP A 93 7.63 0.24 -5.59
C ASP A 93 6.55 1.31 -5.39
N LYS A 94 6.76 2.52 -5.93
CA LYS A 94 5.84 3.67 -5.84
C LYS A 94 5.55 4.06 -4.39
N VAL A 95 6.59 4.07 -3.56
CA VAL A 95 6.57 4.65 -2.21
C VAL A 95 6.49 6.17 -2.31
#